data_AF-A0A542IQG6-F1
#
_entry.id   AF-A0A542IQG6-F1
#
_cell.length_a   1.000
_cell.length_b   1.000
_cell.length_c   1.000
_cell.angle_alpha   90.00
_cell.angle_beta   90.00
_cell.angle_gamma   90.00
#
_symmetry.space_group_name_H-M   'P 1'
#
loop_
_entity.id
_entity.type
_entity.pdbx_description
1 polymer ?
#
loop_
_entity_poly.entity_id
_entity_poly.type
_entity_poly.pdbx_seq_one_letter_code
_entity_poly.pdbx_strand_id
1 'polypeptide(L)'
;MNAMGWDAESGELVDPLGGRADLEAGILRHPSDHFQEDPLRVLRAVQFAGRFNMELAPETAELCREMAPAFHQLHKDGIWKQFRKLSSEGSHISKALEALHASGWEKHFPGLAATCGVPQDLRWHPEGAVNVHLGMAGDQAAQIARRDGLDEEETSTGPRRDHPRLRQSPLHQDHGRRQHHLRGHHETGVEPARDFLDRIGAPGRYHEKILPLIREHMCHSPGGGVEISGSAVRRLLRRLDNAGGGPTLKQWAQLVEADKAGRGEGVLHTRNYVPDWLAVAERIGNEKAIGKALLKGGHLADAGIPEGKLWAIIVAQSEEAQDDGVFSDEDGARAWLAANEEAIMTEAKRRLQKSEAAYAKKKAARDIITAARVAEQKAAAKALRAAKREAEQTAAASQARTQQETGQNQWI
;
A
#
# COMPACT_ATOMS: atom_id res chain seq x y z
N MET A 1 32.06 5.84 -5.45
CA MET A 1 32.24 6.14 -4.00
C MET A 1 32.95 5.05 -3.17
N ASN A 2 32.51 3.78 -3.12
CA ASN A 2 33.04 2.77 -2.17
C ASN A 2 34.34 2.06 -2.60
N ALA A 3 35.01 2.55 -3.63
CA ALA A 3 36.21 1.96 -4.21
C ALA A 3 37.47 2.80 -3.97
N MET A 4 37.44 3.68 -2.96
CA MET A 4 38.58 4.47 -2.52
C MET A 4 39.27 3.79 -1.34
N GLY A 5 40.58 3.98 -1.22
CA GLY A 5 41.40 3.53 -0.10
C GLY A 5 42.11 4.69 0.58
N TRP A 6 42.45 4.54 1.85
CA TRP A 6 43.32 5.48 2.56
C TRP A 6 44.65 4.77 2.84
N ASP A 7 45.74 5.32 2.32
CA ASP A 7 47.08 4.83 2.63
C ASP A 7 47.50 5.38 4.00
N ALA A 8 47.68 4.48 4.98
CA ALA A 8 48.01 4.86 6.35
C ALA A 8 49.47 5.31 6.52
N GLU A 9 50.36 4.93 5.60
CA GLU A 9 51.79 5.27 5.66
C GLU A 9 52.07 6.62 4.99
N SER A 10 51.54 6.85 3.80
CA SER A 10 51.69 8.13 3.10
C SER A 10 50.67 9.18 3.57
N GLY A 11 49.54 8.77 4.14
CA GLY A 11 48.44 9.66 4.49
C GLY A 11 47.67 10.18 3.27
N GLU A 12 47.72 9.46 2.14
CA GLU A 12 47.07 9.85 0.89
C GLU A 12 45.79 9.06 0.61
N LEU A 13 44.83 9.72 -0.03
CA LEU A 13 43.62 9.09 -0.56
C LEU A 13 43.92 8.47 -1.92
N VAL A 14 43.75 7.16 -2.02
CA VAL A 14 43.87 6.40 -3.28
C VAL A 14 42.49 6.26 -3.90
N ASP A 15 42.26 6.96 -5.02
CA ASP A 15 40.96 6.99 -5.72
C ASP A 15 41.12 6.69 -7.23
N PRO A 16 41.26 5.40 -7.62
CA PRO A 16 41.54 5.02 -9.00
C PRO A 16 40.34 5.20 -9.93
N LEU A 17 39.12 5.36 -9.39
CA LEU A 17 37.87 5.40 -10.16
C LEU A 17 37.17 6.77 -10.09
N GLY A 18 37.81 7.79 -9.50
CA GLY A 18 37.21 9.13 -9.37
C GLY A 18 36.00 9.17 -8.43
N GLY A 19 35.94 8.27 -7.46
CA GLY A 19 34.87 8.17 -6.47
C GLY A 19 34.67 9.45 -5.64
N ARG A 20 35.70 10.27 -5.45
CA ARG A 20 35.59 11.57 -4.78
C ARG A 20 34.81 12.58 -5.63
N ALA A 21 35.11 12.67 -6.93
CA ALA A 21 34.40 13.57 -7.84
C ALA A 21 32.92 13.16 -7.95
N ASP A 22 32.65 11.86 -8.02
CA ASP A 22 31.28 11.33 -7.99
C ASP A 22 30.55 11.67 -6.67
N LEU A 23 31.23 11.61 -5.52
CA LEU A 23 30.64 12.03 -4.24
C LEU A 23 30.30 13.52 -4.21
N GLU A 24 31.21 14.37 -4.68
CA GLU A 24 30.99 15.82 -4.78
C GLU A 24 29.84 16.16 -5.74
N ALA A 25 29.68 15.38 -6.81
CA ALA A 25 28.60 15.53 -7.78
C ALA A 25 27.28 14.83 -7.39
N GLY A 26 27.25 14.04 -6.32
CA GLY A 26 26.07 13.26 -5.94
C GLY A 26 25.73 12.12 -6.91
N ILE A 27 26.73 11.49 -7.53
CA ILE A 27 26.57 10.46 -8.56
C ILE A 27 26.98 9.08 -8.05
N LEU A 28 26.10 8.09 -8.25
CA LEU A 28 26.36 6.67 -8.00
C LEU A 28 26.74 6.00 -9.31
N ARG A 29 28.04 5.67 -9.40
CA ARG A 29 28.63 4.98 -10.54
C ARG A 29 29.06 3.56 -10.17
N HIS A 30 28.77 2.60 -11.05
CA HIS A 30 29.29 1.24 -10.92
C HIS A 30 30.81 1.23 -11.19
N PRO A 31 31.60 0.42 -10.47
CA PRO A 31 33.06 0.46 -10.57
C PRO A 31 33.61 -0.26 -11.81
N SER A 32 32.89 -1.25 -12.34
CA SER A 32 33.27 -2.08 -13.49
C SER A 32 32.14 -3.05 -13.85
N ASP A 33 32.28 -3.77 -14.96
CA ASP A 33 31.35 -4.82 -15.41
C ASP A 33 31.11 -5.92 -14.37
N HIS A 34 32.06 -6.13 -13.44
CA HIS A 34 31.87 -7.03 -12.30
C HIS A 34 30.66 -6.67 -11.45
N PHE A 35 30.14 -5.44 -11.54
CA PHE A 35 28.89 -5.02 -10.90
C PHE A 35 27.75 -6.02 -11.16
N GLN A 36 27.68 -6.60 -12.37
CA GLN A 36 26.65 -7.56 -12.77
C GLN A 36 26.65 -8.88 -11.99
N GLU A 37 27.77 -9.24 -11.35
CA GLU A 37 27.94 -10.50 -10.62
C GLU A 37 27.08 -10.61 -9.35
N ASP A 38 26.63 -9.48 -8.80
CA ASP A 38 25.75 -9.44 -7.63
C ASP A 38 24.55 -8.52 -7.91
N PRO A 39 23.39 -9.08 -8.33
CA PRO A 39 22.19 -8.29 -8.61
C PRO A 39 21.69 -7.49 -7.40
N LEU A 40 22.08 -7.86 -6.16
CA LEU A 40 21.69 -7.11 -4.97
C LEU A 40 22.31 -5.70 -4.96
N ARG A 41 23.38 -5.46 -5.73
CA ARG A 41 24.00 -4.15 -5.88
C ARG A 41 23.06 -3.12 -6.49
N VAL A 42 22.07 -3.51 -7.30
CA VAL A 42 21.08 -2.56 -7.81
C VAL A 42 20.19 -2.01 -6.68
N LEU A 43 19.65 -2.90 -5.83
CA LEU A 43 18.88 -2.47 -4.66
C LEU A 43 19.74 -1.70 -3.63
N ARG A 44 21.03 -2.02 -3.54
CA ARG A 44 21.98 -1.24 -2.73
C ARG A 44 22.21 0.16 -3.30
N ALA A 45 22.31 0.30 -4.62
CA ALA A 45 22.41 1.60 -5.28
C ALA A 45 21.14 2.45 -5.02
N VAL A 46 19.95 1.85 -5.11
CA VAL A 46 18.68 2.50 -4.72
C VAL A 46 18.69 2.94 -3.25
N GLN A 47 19.19 2.08 -2.35
CA GLN A 47 19.31 2.43 -0.94
C GLN A 47 20.31 3.57 -0.70
N PHE A 48 21.45 3.59 -1.39
CA PHE A 48 22.43 4.66 -1.31
C PHE A 48 21.92 5.97 -1.90
N ALA A 49 21.19 5.93 -3.01
CA ALA A 49 20.56 7.10 -3.60
C ALA A 49 19.69 7.82 -2.56
N GLY A 50 18.82 7.06 -1.87
CA GLY A 50 17.97 7.64 -0.84
C GLY A 50 18.64 7.93 0.50
N ARG A 51 19.78 7.31 0.80
CA ARG A 51 20.54 7.62 2.02
C ARG A 51 21.40 8.86 1.87
N PHE A 52 22.03 9.04 0.72
CA PHE A 52 23.08 10.03 0.50
C PHE A 52 22.68 11.16 -0.46
N ASN A 53 21.40 11.23 -0.87
CA ASN A 53 20.90 12.21 -1.84
C ASN A 53 21.65 12.16 -3.18
N MET A 54 21.74 10.96 -3.76
CA MET A 54 22.53 10.71 -4.98
C MET A 54 21.65 10.18 -6.11
N GLU A 55 22.15 10.31 -7.34
CA GLU A 55 21.51 9.83 -8.56
C GLU A 55 22.38 8.78 -9.26
N LEU A 56 21.77 7.85 -10.00
CA LEU A 56 22.54 6.88 -10.78
C LEU A 56 23.18 7.58 -11.99
N ALA A 57 24.46 7.31 -12.26
CA ALA A 57 25.07 7.71 -13.53
C ALA A 57 24.32 7.06 -14.71
N PRO A 58 24.18 7.71 -15.88
CA PRO A 58 23.41 7.18 -17.01
C PRO A 58 23.80 5.75 -17.41
N GLU A 59 25.10 5.48 -17.52
CA GLU A 59 25.62 4.16 -17.86
C GLU A 59 25.40 3.13 -16.74
N THR A 60 25.32 3.58 -15.48
CA THR A 60 24.96 2.71 -14.36
C THR A 60 23.47 2.37 -14.37
N ALA A 61 22.60 3.32 -14.72
CA ALA A 61 21.19 3.07 -14.89
C ALA A 61 20.92 2.11 -16.07
N GLU A 62 21.63 2.26 -17.19
CA GLU A 62 21.61 1.32 -18.31
C GLU A 62 21.98 -0.10 -17.89
N LEU A 63 23.12 -0.26 -17.22
CA LEU A 63 23.56 -1.55 -16.70
C LEU A 63 22.54 -2.17 -15.74
N CYS A 64 21.95 -1.37 -14.85
CA CYS A 64 20.90 -1.86 -13.94
C CYS A 64 19.67 -2.36 -14.70
N ARG A 65 19.27 -1.69 -15.79
CA ARG A 65 18.14 -2.11 -16.64
C ARG A 65 18.40 -3.46 -17.29
N GLU A 66 19.62 -3.69 -17.78
CA GLU A 66 20.04 -4.97 -18.34
C GLU A 66 20.01 -6.10 -17.31
N MET A 67 20.38 -5.80 -16.06
CA MET A 67 20.36 -6.75 -14.94
C MET A 67 18.96 -7.08 -14.42
N ALA A 68 17.91 -6.36 -14.83
CA ALA A 68 16.59 -6.51 -14.26
C ALA A 68 15.97 -7.93 -14.31
N PRO A 69 16.24 -8.80 -15.30
CA PRO A 69 15.82 -10.21 -15.26
C PRO A 69 16.44 -11.00 -14.09
N ALA A 70 17.62 -10.60 -13.61
CA ALA A 70 18.31 -11.27 -12.50
C ALA A 70 17.66 -11.02 -11.13
N PHE A 71 16.65 -10.15 -11.04
CA PHE A 71 15.89 -9.91 -9.81
C PHE A 71 15.35 -11.20 -9.18
N HIS A 72 14.91 -12.16 -10.00
CA HIS A 72 14.35 -13.43 -9.52
C HIS A 72 15.40 -14.34 -8.83
N GLN A 73 16.68 -14.04 -8.98
CA GLN A 73 17.77 -14.74 -8.30
C GLN A 73 17.96 -14.24 -6.85
N LEU A 74 17.35 -13.11 -6.49
CA LEU A 74 17.50 -12.52 -5.16
C LEU A 74 16.67 -13.25 -4.11
N HIS A 75 17.31 -13.57 -3.00
CA HIS A 75 16.61 -14.02 -1.80
C HIS A 75 15.83 -12.87 -1.17
N LYS A 76 14.61 -13.16 -0.69
CA LYS A 76 13.73 -12.19 -0.01
C LYS A 76 14.42 -11.47 1.14
N ASP A 77 15.24 -12.16 1.93
CA ASP A 77 15.97 -11.55 3.06
C ASP A 77 16.96 -10.47 2.60
N GLY A 78 17.59 -10.67 1.44
CA GLY A 78 18.49 -9.68 0.83
C GLY A 78 17.74 -8.42 0.40
N ILE A 79 16.59 -8.62 -0.27
CA ILE A 79 15.69 -7.54 -0.70
C ILE A 79 15.20 -6.77 0.54
N TRP A 80 14.63 -7.47 1.50
CA TRP A 80 14.13 -6.91 2.75
C TRP A 80 15.21 -6.10 3.46
N LYS A 81 16.44 -6.62 3.57
CA LYS A 81 17.55 -5.93 4.20
C LYS A 81 17.87 -4.59 3.55
N GLN A 82 17.79 -4.47 2.22
CA GLN A 82 18.04 -3.17 1.56
C GLN A 82 16.89 -2.20 1.82
N PHE A 83 15.63 -2.65 1.73
CA PHE A 83 14.47 -1.80 2.01
C PHE A 83 14.39 -1.37 3.48
N ARG A 84 14.75 -2.25 4.43
CA ARG A 84 14.84 -1.93 5.87
C ARG A 84 15.92 -0.89 6.14
N LYS A 85 17.08 -0.98 5.47
CA LYS A 85 18.13 0.05 5.58
C LYS A 85 17.70 1.37 4.95
N LEU A 86 17.05 1.33 3.80
CA LEU A 86 16.48 2.54 3.20
C LEU A 86 15.46 3.18 4.15
N SER A 87 14.57 2.39 4.76
CA SER A 87 13.57 2.92 5.69
C SER A 87 14.23 3.48 6.94
N SER A 88 15.19 2.80 7.57
CA SER A 88 15.78 3.25 8.84
C SER A 88 16.83 4.37 8.67
N GLU A 89 17.65 4.31 7.63
CA GLU A 89 18.82 5.17 7.47
C GLU A 89 18.65 6.22 6.36
N GLY A 90 17.62 6.08 5.51
CA GLY A 90 17.36 6.99 4.39
C GLY A 90 16.99 8.41 4.84
N SER A 91 17.20 9.39 3.96
CA SER A 91 16.74 10.77 4.17
C SER A 91 16.02 11.36 2.96
N HIS A 92 16.20 10.71 1.81
CA HIS A 92 15.78 11.15 0.49
C HIS A 92 15.08 9.97 -0.22
N ILE A 93 13.96 9.51 0.34
CA ILE A 93 13.10 8.49 -0.28
C ILE A 93 12.72 8.87 -1.72
N SER A 94 12.54 10.16 -2.00
CA SER A 94 12.42 10.69 -3.37
C SER A 94 13.54 10.20 -4.30
N LYS A 95 14.81 10.39 -3.92
CA LYS A 95 15.97 9.90 -4.67
C LYS A 95 16.04 8.39 -4.79
N ALA A 96 15.59 7.64 -3.78
CA ALA A 96 15.48 6.19 -3.90
C ALA A 96 14.45 5.77 -4.96
N LEU A 97 13.28 6.44 -5.00
CA LEU A 97 12.26 6.15 -6.01
C LEU A 97 12.72 6.54 -7.42
N GLU A 98 13.43 7.67 -7.56
CA GLU A 98 14.06 8.08 -8.82
C GLU A 98 15.10 7.04 -9.29
N ALA A 99 15.99 6.60 -8.41
CA ALA A 99 16.98 5.57 -8.73
C ALA A 99 16.33 4.23 -9.08
N LEU A 100 15.27 3.84 -8.35
CA LEU A 100 14.52 2.61 -8.65
C LEU A 100 13.89 2.69 -10.03
N HIS A 101 13.31 3.83 -10.40
CA HIS A 101 12.75 4.05 -11.73
C HIS A 101 13.82 4.08 -12.83
N ALA A 102 14.93 4.81 -12.62
CA ALA A 102 16.04 4.87 -13.57
C ALA A 102 16.65 3.48 -13.84
N SER A 103 16.70 2.63 -12.81
CA SER A 103 17.18 1.25 -12.92
C SER A 103 16.23 0.32 -13.68
N GLY A 104 14.96 0.66 -13.87
CA GLY A 104 13.94 -0.21 -14.46
C GLY A 104 13.51 -1.39 -13.58
N TRP A 105 13.88 -1.39 -12.30
CA TRP A 105 13.57 -2.46 -11.35
C TRP A 105 12.23 -2.27 -10.65
N GLU A 106 11.60 -1.10 -10.78
CA GLU A 106 10.24 -0.83 -10.29
C GLU A 106 9.21 -1.80 -10.85
N LYS A 107 9.44 -2.37 -12.05
CA LYS A 107 8.56 -3.39 -12.67
C LYS A 107 8.32 -4.63 -11.80
N HIS A 108 9.24 -4.92 -10.88
CA HIS A 108 9.12 -6.02 -9.92
C HIS A 108 8.18 -5.70 -8.75
N PHE A 109 7.79 -4.43 -8.64
CA PHE A 109 6.85 -3.88 -7.67
C PHE A 109 5.68 -3.19 -8.42
N PRO A 110 4.76 -3.95 -9.04
CA PRO A 110 3.77 -3.41 -9.98
C PRO A 110 2.89 -2.30 -9.38
N GLY A 111 2.58 -2.41 -8.08
CA GLY A 111 1.87 -1.35 -7.37
C GLY A 111 2.63 -0.02 -7.35
N LEU A 112 3.93 -0.06 -7.06
CA LEU A 112 4.77 1.12 -7.06
C LEU A 112 4.94 1.68 -8.48
N ALA A 113 5.27 0.81 -9.45
CA ALA A 113 5.42 1.20 -10.85
C ALA A 113 4.17 1.87 -11.43
N ALA A 114 2.98 1.39 -11.06
CA ALA A 114 1.72 1.93 -11.54
C ALA A 114 1.42 3.35 -11.04
N THR A 115 2.23 3.92 -10.15
CA THR A 115 2.08 5.32 -9.72
C THR A 115 2.93 6.31 -10.50
N CYS A 116 3.89 5.83 -11.28
CA CYS A 116 4.74 6.69 -12.08
C CYS A 116 3.91 7.47 -13.10
N GLY A 117 3.98 8.81 -13.02
CA GLY A 117 3.32 9.72 -13.95
C GLY A 117 1.79 9.80 -13.80
N VAL A 118 1.20 9.18 -12.77
CA VAL A 118 -0.25 9.28 -12.51
C VAL A 118 -0.57 10.70 -12.01
N PRO A 119 -1.34 11.51 -12.76
CA PRO A 119 -1.60 12.90 -12.38
C PRO A 119 -2.54 13.00 -11.17
N GLN A 120 -2.36 14.04 -10.37
CA GLN A 120 -3.24 14.39 -9.26
C GLN A 120 -3.88 15.77 -9.45
N ASP A 121 -4.90 16.08 -8.63
CA ASP A 121 -5.52 17.41 -8.61
C ASP A 121 -4.53 18.44 -8.04
N LEU A 122 -4.03 19.32 -8.91
CA LEU A 122 -3.00 20.31 -8.59
C LEU A 122 -3.37 21.29 -7.47
N ARG A 123 -4.65 21.42 -7.12
CA ARG A 123 -5.09 22.24 -5.98
C ARG A 123 -4.68 21.62 -4.63
N TRP A 124 -4.65 20.30 -4.58
CA TRP A 124 -4.31 19.52 -3.40
C TRP A 124 -2.90 18.93 -3.47
N HIS A 125 -2.39 18.75 -4.69
CA HIS A 125 -1.13 18.09 -5.03
C HIS A 125 -0.37 18.93 -6.07
N PRO A 126 0.13 20.12 -5.72
CA PRO A 126 0.86 20.98 -6.65
C PRO A 126 2.16 20.33 -7.16
N GLU A 127 2.72 19.36 -6.43
CA GLU A 127 3.83 18.50 -6.82
C GLU A 127 3.52 17.56 -8.01
N GLY A 128 2.24 17.43 -8.36
CA GLY A 128 1.82 16.77 -9.60
C GLY A 128 1.57 15.27 -9.45
N ALA A 129 2.53 14.45 -9.82
CA ALA A 129 2.31 13.01 -9.99
C ALA A 129 2.38 12.22 -8.66
N VAL A 130 1.64 11.12 -8.58
CA VAL A 130 1.58 10.27 -7.37
C VAL A 130 2.95 9.80 -6.89
N ASN A 131 3.84 9.38 -7.80
CA ASN A 131 5.18 8.93 -7.44
C ASN A 131 6.06 10.06 -6.87
N VAL A 132 5.82 11.32 -7.29
CA VAL A 132 6.53 12.49 -6.76
C VAL A 132 6.06 12.76 -5.34
N HIS A 133 4.73 12.81 -5.12
CA HIS A 133 4.14 12.93 -3.78
C HIS A 133 4.65 11.84 -2.84
N LEU A 134 4.70 10.59 -3.32
CA LEU A 134 5.19 9.43 -2.56
C LEU A 134 6.62 9.64 -2.04
N GLY A 135 7.51 10.13 -2.91
CA GLY A 135 8.89 10.44 -2.56
C GLY A 135 8.99 11.58 -1.55
N MET A 136 8.30 12.69 -1.81
CA MET A 136 8.31 13.87 -0.95
C MET A 136 7.73 13.58 0.45
N ALA A 137 6.63 12.84 0.51
CA ALA A 137 6.02 12.44 1.77
C ALA A 137 6.92 11.45 2.55
N GLY A 138 7.60 10.54 1.84
CA GLY A 138 8.66 9.69 2.41
C GLY A 138 9.85 10.49 2.97
N ASP A 139 10.27 11.56 2.31
CA ASP A 139 11.32 12.47 2.81
C ASP A 139 10.87 13.17 4.11
N GLN A 140 9.62 13.61 4.16
CA GLN A 140 9.04 14.25 5.35
C GLN A 140 8.92 13.27 6.51
N ALA A 141 8.46 12.04 6.25
CA ALA A 141 8.49 10.98 7.23
C ALA A 141 9.91 10.70 7.76
N ALA A 142 10.92 10.83 6.90
CA ALA A 142 12.31 10.67 7.31
C ALA A 142 12.78 11.78 8.25
N GLN A 143 12.36 13.01 8.01
CA GLN A 143 12.61 14.16 8.89
C GLN A 143 11.87 14.03 10.22
N ILE A 144 10.59 13.64 10.19
CA ILE A 144 9.77 13.39 11.39
C ILE A 144 10.39 12.31 12.27
N ALA A 145 10.86 11.20 11.68
CA ALA A 145 11.51 10.13 12.43
C ALA A 145 12.77 10.63 13.18
N ARG A 146 13.57 11.50 12.56
CA ARG A 146 14.73 12.13 13.21
C ARG A 146 14.33 13.12 14.28
N ARG A 147 13.35 13.98 14.00
CA ARG A 147 12.82 14.97 14.94
C ARG A 147 12.31 14.31 16.22
N ASP A 148 11.59 13.19 16.06
CA ASP A 148 10.93 12.49 17.15
C ASP A 148 11.82 11.42 17.81
N GLY A 149 13.05 11.24 17.33
CA GLY A 149 14.02 10.29 17.90
C GLY A 149 13.60 8.82 17.77
N LEU A 150 12.91 8.45 16.70
CA LEU A 150 12.42 7.09 16.49
C LEU A 150 13.57 6.10 16.32
N ASP A 151 13.47 4.93 16.95
CA ASP A 151 14.46 3.86 16.78
C ASP A 151 14.38 3.19 15.39
N GLU A 152 15.27 2.24 15.10
CA GLU A 152 15.28 1.56 13.79
C GLU A 152 13.96 0.82 13.49
N GLU A 153 13.35 0.21 14.51
CA GLU A 153 12.11 -0.54 14.35
C GLU A 153 10.92 0.41 14.17
N GLU A 154 10.80 1.44 15.00
CA GLU A 154 9.79 2.50 14.90
C GLU A 154 9.91 3.25 13.58
N THR A 155 11.13 3.49 13.11
CA THR A 155 11.38 4.14 11.82
C THR A 155 10.98 3.23 10.65
N SER A 156 11.23 1.92 10.78
CA SER A 156 10.90 0.93 9.74
C SER A 156 9.43 0.49 9.75
N THR A 157 8.69 0.81 10.83
CA THR A 157 7.26 0.48 11.01
C THR A 157 6.36 1.71 11.06
N GLY A 158 6.95 2.91 11.19
CA GLY A 158 6.29 4.21 11.25
C GLY A 158 6.23 4.90 9.88
N PRO A 159 6.13 6.24 9.84
CA PRO A 159 5.58 7.02 8.72
C PRO A 159 6.35 6.94 7.40
N ARG A 160 7.53 6.32 7.35
CA ARG A 160 8.44 6.32 6.17
C ARG A 160 7.98 5.49 4.98
N ARG A 161 6.75 5.01 5.03
CA ARG A 161 6.12 4.31 3.92
C ARG A 161 4.79 4.98 3.63
N ASP A 162 4.86 6.20 3.10
CA ASP A 162 3.84 6.57 2.14
C ASP A 162 3.86 5.50 1.06
N HIS A 163 2.67 4.94 0.83
CA HIS A 163 2.44 3.84 -0.08
C HIS A 163 1.80 4.40 -1.35
N PRO A 164 2.09 3.83 -2.52
CA PRO A 164 1.62 4.35 -3.79
C PRO A 164 0.09 4.39 -3.77
N ARG A 165 -0.49 5.54 -4.13
CA ARG A 165 -1.94 5.64 -4.37
C ARG A 165 -2.28 4.69 -5.51
N LEU A 166 -2.75 3.50 -5.16
CA LEU A 166 -3.07 2.50 -6.14
C LEU A 166 -4.53 2.58 -6.50
N ARG A 167 -4.80 3.54 -7.38
CA ARG A 167 -5.97 3.48 -8.24
C ARG A 167 -5.51 3.20 -9.66
N GLN A 168 -5.88 2.03 -10.17
CA GLN A 168 -6.31 1.95 -11.55
C GLN A 168 -7.69 2.59 -11.61
N SER A 169 -7.78 3.85 -11.98
CA SER A 169 -9.03 4.32 -12.55
C SER A 169 -8.70 5.35 -13.63
N PRO A 170 -9.16 5.14 -14.87
CA PRO A 170 -9.08 6.16 -15.89
C PRO A 170 -9.69 7.44 -15.33
N LEU A 171 -9.08 8.58 -15.62
CA LEU A 171 -9.75 9.86 -15.57
C LEU A 171 -11.06 9.71 -16.37
N HIS A 172 -12.19 9.47 -15.69
CA HIS A 172 -13.48 9.78 -16.27
C HIS A 172 -13.56 11.30 -16.27
N GLN A 173 -13.28 11.90 -17.43
CA GLN A 173 -13.72 13.24 -17.74
C GLN A 173 -15.25 13.21 -17.72
N ASP A 174 -15.85 13.53 -16.57
CA ASP A 174 -17.27 13.79 -16.50
C ASP A 174 -17.48 15.31 -16.60
N HIS A 175 -18.10 15.72 -17.70
CA HIS A 175 -18.41 17.10 -18.00
C HIS A 175 -19.48 17.61 -17.03
N GLY A 176 -19.04 18.37 -16.02
CA GLY A 176 -19.91 19.29 -15.29
C GLY A 176 -20.01 19.00 -13.80
N ARG A 177 -19.37 19.87 -13.02
CA ARG A 177 -19.63 20.17 -11.62
C ARG A 177 -19.89 18.96 -10.70
N ARG A 178 -18.83 18.49 -10.03
CA ARG A 178 -18.80 18.28 -8.57
C ARG A 178 -17.37 18.03 -8.12
N GLN A 179 -16.98 18.68 -7.03
CA GLN A 179 -15.70 18.51 -6.35
C GLN A 179 -15.45 17.02 -6.08
N HIS A 180 -14.37 16.49 -6.65
CA HIS A 180 -13.93 15.12 -6.44
C HIS A 180 -13.32 14.97 -5.04
N HIS A 181 -14.16 15.02 -4.01
CA HIS A 181 -13.85 14.34 -2.76
C HIS A 181 -14.01 12.85 -3.00
N LEU A 182 -12.94 12.29 -3.53
CA LEU A 182 -12.61 10.89 -3.67
C LEU A 182 -12.91 10.15 -2.33
N ARG A 183 -14.16 9.69 -2.17
CA ARG A 183 -14.64 8.88 -1.02
C ARG A 183 -14.28 7.40 -1.26
N GLY A 184 -13.58 6.76 -0.31
CA GLY A 184 -13.23 5.33 -0.34
C GLY A 184 -11.76 4.97 -0.62
N HIS A 185 -10.85 5.95 -0.63
CA HIS A 185 -9.47 5.79 -1.15
C HIS A 185 -8.50 5.08 -0.21
N HIS A 186 -8.80 5.03 1.08
CA HIS A 186 -7.95 4.43 2.09
C HIS A 186 -8.04 2.90 2.10
N GLU A 187 -9.19 2.32 1.76
CA GLU A 187 -9.37 0.86 1.64
C GLU A 187 -8.68 0.31 0.38
N THR A 188 -8.64 1.09 -0.72
CA THR A 188 -8.02 0.66 -1.98
C THR A 188 -6.50 0.61 -1.95
N GLY A 189 -5.84 1.30 -1.00
CA GLY A 189 -4.39 1.31 -0.86
C GLY A 189 -3.80 0.12 -0.07
N VAL A 190 -4.62 -0.63 0.66
CA VAL A 190 -4.17 -1.70 1.57
C VAL A 190 -3.65 -2.93 0.81
N GLU A 191 -4.40 -3.42 -0.17
CA GLU A 191 -4.02 -4.64 -0.91
C GLU A 191 -2.72 -4.48 -1.71
N PRO A 192 -2.53 -3.38 -2.44
CA PRO A 192 -1.26 -3.19 -3.13
C PRO A 192 -0.09 -2.92 -2.17
N ALA A 193 -0.39 -2.36 -0.99
CA ALA A 193 0.61 -2.20 0.05
C ALA A 193 1.08 -3.53 0.64
N ARG A 194 0.13 -4.45 0.84
CA ARG A 194 0.40 -5.85 1.21
C ARG A 194 1.23 -6.55 0.15
N ASP A 195 0.83 -6.49 -1.13
CA ASP A 195 1.59 -7.10 -2.23
C ASP A 195 3.05 -6.60 -2.28
N PHE A 196 3.28 -5.31 -2.08
CA PHE A 196 4.65 -4.78 -1.98
C PHE A 196 5.42 -5.32 -0.78
N LEU A 197 4.81 -5.37 0.41
CA LEU A 197 5.44 -5.91 1.62
C LEU A 197 5.80 -7.40 1.43
N ASP A 198 4.91 -8.18 0.83
CA ASP A 198 5.13 -9.59 0.50
C ASP A 198 6.26 -9.80 -0.52
N ARG A 199 6.33 -8.93 -1.53
CA ARG A 199 7.37 -8.95 -2.58
C ARG A 199 8.75 -8.63 -2.03
N ILE A 200 8.85 -7.63 -1.15
CA ILE A 200 10.14 -7.30 -0.54
C ILE A 200 10.54 -8.24 0.60
N GLY A 201 9.66 -9.16 1.01
CA GLY A 201 9.94 -10.10 2.10
C GLY A 201 9.84 -9.50 3.51
N ALA A 202 8.99 -8.49 3.70
CA ALA A 202 8.81 -7.89 5.01
C ALA A 202 8.20 -8.88 6.03
N PRO A 203 8.72 -9.00 7.25
CA PRO A 203 8.14 -9.86 8.28
C PRO A 203 6.69 -9.50 8.64
N GLY A 204 5.91 -10.46 9.15
CA GLY A 204 4.48 -10.30 9.47
C GLY A 204 4.17 -9.08 10.34
N ARG A 205 4.97 -8.83 11.40
CA ARG A 205 4.83 -7.66 12.29
C ARG A 205 4.80 -6.30 11.57
N TYR A 206 5.44 -6.19 10.40
CA TYR A 206 5.40 -4.96 9.60
C TYR A 206 4.05 -4.78 8.92
N HIS A 207 3.38 -5.87 8.51
CA HIS A 207 2.03 -5.82 7.96
C HIS A 207 1.03 -5.36 9.02
N GLU A 208 1.18 -5.89 10.24
CA GLU A 208 0.34 -5.58 11.39
C GLU A 208 0.42 -4.09 11.76
N LYS A 209 1.60 -3.47 11.62
CA LYS A 209 1.80 -2.04 11.89
C LYS A 209 1.42 -1.14 10.70
N ILE A 210 1.86 -1.48 9.48
CA ILE A 210 1.76 -0.58 8.31
C ILE A 210 0.36 -0.56 7.69
N LEU A 211 -0.32 -1.72 7.59
CA LEU A 211 -1.61 -1.78 6.89
C LEU A 211 -2.73 -1.01 7.60
N PRO A 212 -2.84 -1.00 8.93
CA PRO A 212 -3.79 -0.13 9.63
C PRO A 212 -3.48 1.36 9.43
N LEU A 213 -2.21 1.77 9.43
CA LEU A 213 -1.82 3.15 9.16
C LEU A 213 -2.35 3.62 7.78
N ILE A 214 -2.11 2.83 6.73
CA ILE A 214 -2.58 3.13 5.38
C ILE A 214 -4.11 3.17 5.31
N ARG A 215 -4.79 2.25 5.99
CA ARG A 215 -6.26 2.22 6.03
C ARG A 215 -6.83 3.46 6.72
N GLU A 216 -6.16 4.02 7.71
CA GLU A 216 -6.77 5.04 8.57
C GLU A 216 -6.20 6.45 8.38
N HIS A 217 -5.10 6.65 7.63
CA HIS A 217 -4.46 7.98 7.54
C HIS A 217 -5.41 9.09 7.03
N MET A 218 -6.38 8.78 6.16
CA MET A 218 -7.29 9.79 5.61
C MET A 218 -8.44 10.20 6.55
N CYS A 219 -8.66 9.50 7.67
CA CYS A 219 -9.80 9.79 8.56
C CYS A 219 -9.58 11.01 9.48
N HIS A 220 -8.42 11.67 9.37
CA HIS A 220 -8.01 12.76 10.27
C HIS A 220 -8.91 14.02 10.19
N SER A 221 -9.69 14.20 9.12
CA SER A 221 -10.52 15.41 8.90
C SER A 221 -12.00 15.08 9.11
N PRO A 222 -12.68 15.63 10.14
CA PRO A 222 -14.06 15.26 10.47
C PRO A 222 -15.10 15.78 9.47
N GLY A 223 -14.72 16.67 8.53
CA GLY A 223 -15.65 17.30 7.60
C GLY A 223 -16.58 18.31 8.29
N GLY A 224 -16.74 19.50 7.70
CA GLY A 224 -17.71 20.49 8.21
C GLY A 224 -17.37 21.15 9.56
N GLY A 225 -16.11 21.09 10.03
CA GLY A 225 -15.67 21.82 11.22
C GLY A 225 -16.13 21.25 12.55
N VAL A 226 -16.60 20.00 12.58
CA VAL A 226 -17.03 19.30 13.79
C VAL A 226 -15.82 19.02 14.69
N GLU A 227 -15.97 19.22 16.01
CA GLU A 227 -14.93 18.86 16.99
C GLU A 227 -14.71 17.35 17.05
N ILE A 228 -13.46 16.94 17.30
CA ILE A 228 -13.11 15.53 17.46
C ILE A 228 -13.67 15.02 18.80
N SER A 229 -14.58 14.04 18.75
CA SER A 229 -15.15 13.43 19.95
C SER A 229 -14.24 12.33 20.53
N GLY A 230 -14.36 12.07 21.84
CA GLY A 230 -13.67 10.95 22.48
C GLY A 230 -14.04 9.59 21.87
N SER A 231 -15.28 9.44 21.38
CA SER A 231 -15.71 8.21 20.71
C SER A 231 -15.12 8.04 19.31
N ALA A 232 -14.86 9.14 18.59
CA ALA A 232 -14.13 9.08 17.33
C ALA A 232 -12.70 8.59 17.54
N VAL A 233 -12.02 9.08 18.59
CA VAL A 233 -10.67 8.63 18.98
C VAL A 233 -10.66 7.16 19.36
N ARG A 234 -11.59 6.70 20.22
CA ARG A 234 -11.66 5.28 20.62
C ARG A 234 -11.92 4.35 19.43
N ARG A 235 -12.84 4.72 18.53
CA ARG A 235 -13.07 3.98 17.28
C ARG A 235 -11.81 3.91 16.41
N LEU A 236 -11.03 4.98 16.30
CA LEU A 236 -9.77 4.96 15.55
C LEU A 236 -8.74 4.05 16.21
N LEU A 237 -8.54 4.18 17.53
CA LEU A 237 -7.63 3.33 18.30
C LEU A 237 -7.95 1.83 18.11
N ARG A 238 -9.24 1.45 18.12
CA ARG A 238 -9.68 0.06 17.86
C ARG A 238 -9.36 -0.41 16.44
N ARG A 239 -9.46 0.46 15.42
CA ARG A 239 -9.14 0.10 14.02
C ARG A 239 -7.65 0.07 13.73
N LEU A 240 -6.87 0.86 14.49
CA LEU A 240 -5.41 0.79 14.49
C LEU A 240 -4.94 -0.47 15.23
N ASP A 241 -5.57 -0.82 16.34
CA ASP A 241 -5.22 -2.03 17.08
C ASP A 241 -5.39 -3.28 16.21
N ASN A 242 -4.37 -4.14 16.27
CA ASN A 242 -4.34 -5.42 15.58
C ASN A 242 -3.99 -6.50 16.59
N ALA A 243 -4.90 -6.71 17.56
CA ALA A 243 -4.73 -7.62 18.69
C ALA A 243 -3.45 -7.36 19.52
N GLY A 244 -3.09 -6.09 19.72
CA GLY A 244 -1.91 -5.65 20.46
C GLY A 244 -0.63 -5.50 19.62
N GLY A 245 -0.65 -5.84 18.33
CA GLY A 245 0.48 -5.69 17.40
C GLY A 245 0.39 -4.47 16.47
N GLY A 246 -0.69 -3.68 16.56
CA GLY A 246 -0.98 -2.55 15.68
C GLY A 246 -0.15 -1.29 15.99
N PRO A 247 -0.20 -0.26 15.12
CA PRO A 247 0.45 1.03 15.36
C PRO A 247 -0.25 1.82 16.49
N THR A 248 0.51 2.73 17.10
CA THR A 248 -0.02 3.71 18.05
C THR A 248 -0.73 4.86 17.34
N LEU A 249 -1.54 5.63 18.09
CA LEU A 249 -2.12 6.86 17.57
C LEU A 249 -1.04 7.89 17.19
N LYS A 250 0.07 7.93 17.93
CA LYS A 250 1.22 8.78 17.60
C LYS A 250 1.82 8.41 16.24
N GLN A 251 2.00 7.12 15.94
CA GLN A 251 2.49 6.66 14.62
C GLN A 251 1.52 7.01 13.49
N TRP A 252 0.21 6.91 13.74
CA TRP A 252 -0.81 7.40 12.80
C TRP A 252 -0.70 8.91 12.57
N ALA A 253 -0.56 9.70 13.63
CA ALA A 253 -0.41 11.14 13.55
C ALA A 253 0.84 11.55 12.74
N GLN A 254 1.96 10.85 12.94
CA GLN A 254 3.20 11.06 12.19
C GLN A 254 3.04 10.78 10.69
N LEU A 255 2.31 9.72 10.30
CA LEU A 255 2.04 9.43 8.89
C LEU A 255 1.17 10.51 8.25
N VAL A 256 0.13 10.96 8.96
CA VAL A 256 -0.73 12.04 8.48
C VAL A 256 0.03 13.35 8.31
N GLU A 257 0.97 13.62 9.22
CA GLU A 257 1.86 14.78 9.11
C GLU A 257 2.76 14.67 7.87
N ALA A 258 3.38 13.51 7.64
CA ALA A 258 4.22 13.25 6.48
C ALA A 258 3.47 13.42 5.15
N ASP A 259 2.29 12.80 4.98
CA ASP A 259 1.46 12.95 3.77
C ASP A 259 1.06 14.41 3.51
N LYS A 260 0.80 15.19 4.56
CA LYS A 260 0.46 16.61 4.39
C LYS A 260 1.68 17.44 4.00
N ALA A 261 2.80 17.23 4.68
CA ALA A 261 4.04 17.97 4.44
C ALA A 261 4.65 17.63 3.07
N GLY A 262 4.40 16.42 2.54
CA GLY A 262 4.87 15.97 1.23
C GLY A 262 4.29 16.72 0.03
N ARG A 263 3.28 17.58 0.22
CA ARG A 263 2.61 18.32 -0.86
C ARG A 263 3.36 19.59 -1.30
N GLY A 264 4.46 19.94 -0.65
CA GLY A 264 5.28 21.09 -1.02
C GLY A 264 4.60 22.46 -0.85
N GLU A 265 5.17 23.47 -1.50
CA GLU A 265 4.72 24.86 -1.46
C GLU A 265 3.50 25.08 -2.39
N GLY A 266 2.59 25.99 -2.02
CA GLY A 266 1.43 26.36 -2.85
C GLY A 266 0.19 25.47 -2.69
N VAL A 267 0.20 24.51 -1.76
CA VAL A 267 -0.97 23.69 -1.44
C VAL A 267 -2.10 24.53 -0.82
N LEU A 268 -3.36 24.16 -1.10
CA LEU A 268 -4.49 24.66 -0.31
C LEU A 268 -4.35 24.22 1.15
N HIS A 269 -3.95 25.15 2.00
CA HIS A 269 -3.84 24.91 3.44
C HIS A 269 -5.22 24.60 4.03
N THR A 270 -5.33 23.41 4.60
CA THR A 270 -6.47 23.02 5.42
C THR A 270 -6.03 22.92 6.86
N ARG A 271 -6.95 23.18 7.79
CA ARG A 271 -6.67 23.03 9.23
C ARG A 271 -6.09 21.64 9.50
N ASN A 272 -4.99 21.60 10.24
CA ASN A 272 -4.46 20.36 10.74
C ASN A 272 -5.23 19.93 12.00
N TYR A 273 -6.06 18.91 11.88
CA TYR A 273 -6.82 18.35 13.01
C TYR A 273 -6.02 17.33 13.84
N VAL A 274 -4.82 16.91 13.40
CA VAL A 274 -4.02 15.90 14.12
C VAL A 274 -3.74 16.30 15.58
N PRO A 275 -3.39 17.57 15.90
CA PRO A 275 -3.26 18.00 17.29
C PRO A 275 -4.56 17.84 18.10
N ASP A 276 -5.72 18.07 17.50
CA ASP A 276 -7.03 17.90 18.15
C ASP A 276 -7.26 16.41 18.49
N TRP A 277 -6.90 15.48 17.59
CA TRP A 277 -6.98 14.03 17.85
C TRP A 277 -6.07 13.61 19.03
N LEU A 278 -4.82 14.08 19.06
CA LEU A 278 -3.87 13.76 20.13
C LEU A 278 -4.30 14.36 21.48
N ALA A 279 -4.78 15.60 21.50
CA ALA A 279 -5.28 16.25 22.72
C ALA A 279 -6.51 15.52 23.30
N VAL A 280 -7.43 15.07 22.43
CA VAL A 280 -8.58 14.27 22.88
C VAL A 280 -8.12 12.91 23.40
N ALA A 281 -7.14 12.27 22.76
CA ALA A 281 -6.57 10.99 23.22
C ALA A 281 -5.92 11.11 24.61
N GLU A 282 -5.16 12.18 24.84
CA GLU A 282 -4.57 12.47 26.15
C GLU A 282 -5.65 12.68 27.22
N ARG A 283 -6.71 13.42 26.89
CA ARG A 283 -7.83 13.69 27.80
C ARG A 283 -8.65 12.44 28.16
N ILE A 284 -8.91 11.55 27.20
CA ILE A 284 -9.69 10.33 27.48
C ILE A 284 -8.90 9.31 28.32
N GLY A 285 -7.57 9.39 28.31
CA GLY A 285 -6.68 8.48 29.02
C GLY A 285 -6.68 7.04 28.46
N ASN A 286 -5.56 6.35 28.70
CA ASN A 286 -5.36 4.91 28.51
C ASN A 286 -5.63 4.35 27.09
N GLU A 287 -4.73 4.69 26.15
CA GLU A 287 -4.68 4.11 24.80
C GLU A 287 -4.69 2.57 24.77
N LYS A 288 -4.28 1.92 25.87
CA LYS A 288 -4.19 0.45 26.01
C LYS A 288 -5.47 -0.25 26.46
N ALA A 289 -6.51 0.47 26.90
CA ALA A 289 -7.74 -0.13 27.43
C ALA A 289 -8.81 -0.46 26.36
N ILE A 290 -8.55 -0.15 25.08
CA ILE A 290 -9.59 -0.14 24.04
C ILE A 290 -9.61 -1.42 23.19
N GLY A 291 -8.61 -2.31 23.33
CA GLY A 291 -8.39 -3.42 22.39
C GLY A 291 -9.31 -4.65 22.50
N LYS A 292 -10.21 -4.73 23.48
CA LYS A 292 -11.11 -5.89 23.62
C LYS A 292 -12.54 -5.47 23.89
N ALA A 293 -13.47 -6.12 23.18
CA ALA A 293 -14.88 -6.08 23.54
C ALA A 293 -15.05 -6.57 24.97
N LEU A 294 -15.60 -5.71 25.84
CA LEU A 294 -15.90 -6.04 27.22
C LEU A 294 -17.11 -6.99 27.30
N LEU A 295 -18.04 -6.88 26.35
CA LEU A 295 -19.12 -7.84 26.17
C LEU A 295 -18.67 -8.98 25.25
N LYS A 296 -18.66 -10.20 25.79
CA LYS A 296 -18.23 -11.43 25.11
C LYS A 296 -19.42 -12.36 24.89
N GLY A 297 -19.27 -13.36 24.01
CA GLY A 297 -20.30 -14.37 23.75
C GLY A 297 -20.81 -15.07 25.00
N GLY A 298 -19.93 -15.37 25.97
CA GLY A 298 -20.34 -15.92 27.27
C GLY A 298 -21.36 -15.04 28.00
N HIS A 299 -21.19 -13.72 27.97
CA HIS A 299 -22.13 -12.79 28.61
C HIS A 299 -23.49 -12.76 27.88
N LEU A 300 -23.50 -12.99 26.55
CA LEU A 300 -24.74 -13.12 25.79
C LEU A 300 -25.48 -14.43 26.12
N ALA A 301 -24.72 -15.51 26.30
CA ALA A 301 -25.27 -16.80 26.73
C ALA A 301 -25.87 -16.70 28.15
N ASP A 302 -25.17 -16.04 29.07
CA ASP A 302 -25.66 -15.78 30.44
C ASP A 302 -26.95 -14.94 30.45
N ALA A 303 -27.09 -14.03 29.48
CA ALA A 303 -28.30 -13.24 29.25
C ALA A 303 -29.41 -14.01 28.50
N GLY A 304 -29.24 -15.30 28.20
CA GLY A 304 -30.23 -16.13 27.52
C GLY A 304 -30.37 -15.86 26.02
N ILE A 305 -29.43 -15.13 25.40
CA ILE A 305 -29.46 -14.81 23.97
C ILE A 305 -28.91 -16.00 23.16
N PRO A 306 -29.71 -16.61 22.26
CA PRO A 306 -29.26 -17.78 21.51
C PRO A 306 -28.04 -17.48 20.62
N GLU A 307 -27.10 -18.43 20.58
CA GLU A 307 -25.93 -18.35 19.71
C GLU A 307 -26.33 -18.29 18.23
N GLY A 308 -25.71 -17.39 17.48
CA GLY A 308 -25.96 -17.24 16.06
C GLY A 308 -25.46 -15.92 15.48
N LYS A 309 -25.94 -15.56 14.29
CA LYS A 309 -25.49 -14.37 13.55
C LYS A 309 -25.70 -13.05 14.31
N LEU A 310 -26.63 -13.02 15.26
CA LEU A 310 -26.91 -11.83 16.07
C LEU A 310 -25.79 -11.52 17.06
N TRP A 311 -25.05 -12.51 17.55
CA TRP A 311 -23.99 -12.29 18.55
C TRP A 311 -22.94 -11.30 18.05
N ALA A 312 -22.43 -11.47 16.83
CA ALA A 312 -21.45 -10.55 16.24
C ALA A 312 -22.00 -9.12 16.14
N ILE A 313 -23.29 -8.95 15.89
CA ILE A 313 -23.93 -7.63 15.76
C ILE A 313 -24.16 -7.00 17.13
N ILE A 314 -24.53 -7.79 18.14
CA ILE A 314 -24.72 -7.32 19.51
C ILE A 314 -23.38 -6.94 20.14
N VAL A 315 -22.35 -7.76 19.93
CA VAL A 315 -20.98 -7.43 20.32
C VAL A 315 -20.56 -6.12 19.66
N ALA A 316 -20.76 -5.95 18.35
CA ALA A 316 -20.44 -4.69 17.67
C ALA A 316 -21.21 -3.48 18.24
N GLN A 317 -22.50 -3.63 18.59
CA GLN A 317 -23.27 -2.57 19.27
C GLN A 317 -22.71 -2.25 20.67
N SER A 318 -22.28 -3.28 21.41
CA SER A 318 -21.61 -3.09 22.69
C SER A 318 -20.28 -2.34 22.53
N GLU A 319 -19.52 -2.63 21.48
CA GLU A 319 -18.28 -1.91 21.17
C GLU A 319 -18.57 -0.44 20.84
N GLU A 320 -19.65 -0.14 20.12
CA GLU A 320 -20.10 1.25 19.87
C GLU A 320 -20.42 1.97 21.19
N ALA A 321 -21.16 1.33 22.10
CA ALA A 321 -21.48 1.90 23.42
C ALA A 321 -20.23 2.08 24.31
N GLN A 322 -19.30 1.12 24.28
CA GLN A 322 -18.00 1.24 24.93
C GLN A 322 -17.22 2.42 24.36
N ASP A 323 -17.23 2.59 23.04
CA ASP A 323 -16.58 3.70 22.36
C ASP A 323 -17.27 5.04 22.67
N ASP A 324 -18.56 5.08 22.93
CA ASP A 324 -19.25 6.29 23.40
C ASP A 324 -19.03 6.58 24.89
N GLY A 325 -18.32 5.69 25.61
CA GLY A 325 -17.99 5.85 27.03
C GLY A 325 -19.15 5.52 27.97
N VAL A 326 -20.13 4.74 27.49
CA VAL A 326 -21.29 4.30 28.29
C VAL A 326 -20.85 3.40 29.44
N PHE A 327 -19.78 2.62 29.25
CA PHE A 327 -19.15 1.79 30.28
C PHE A 327 -17.66 1.58 29.98
N SER A 328 -16.91 1.11 30.97
CA SER A 328 -15.45 0.91 30.87
C SER A 328 -14.93 -0.42 31.44
N ASP A 329 -15.82 -1.26 31.98
CA ASP A 329 -15.52 -2.58 32.51
C ASP A 329 -16.58 -3.62 32.08
N GLU A 330 -16.33 -4.90 32.38
CA GLU A 330 -17.24 -5.98 31.98
C GLU A 330 -18.59 -5.92 32.72
N ASP A 331 -18.61 -5.43 33.97
CA ASP A 331 -19.85 -5.32 34.75
C ASP A 331 -20.75 -4.22 34.19
N GLY A 332 -20.19 -3.07 33.81
CA GLY A 332 -20.89 -2.02 33.09
C GLY A 332 -21.40 -2.47 31.72
N ALA A 333 -20.64 -3.32 31.01
CA ALA A 333 -21.10 -3.90 29.74
C ALA A 333 -22.31 -4.83 29.94
N ARG A 334 -22.30 -5.66 30.99
CA ARG A 334 -23.43 -6.54 31.37
C ARG A 334 -24.66 -5.71 31.78
N ALA A 335 -24.46 -4.67 32.59
CA ALA A 335 -25.52 -3.76 33.00
C ALA A 335 -26.14 -3.01 31.80
N TRP A 336 -25.31 -2.57 30.86
CA TRP A 336 -25.76 -1.94 29.62
C TRP A 336 -26.63 -2.89 28.78
N LEU A 337 -26.19 -4.14 28.59
CA LEU A 337 -26.97 -5.15 27.87
C LEU A 337 -28.33 -5.37 28.51
N ALA A 338 -28.36 -5.59 29.84
CA ALA A 338 -29.60 -5.82 30.58
C ALA A 338 -30.57 -4.63 30.53
N ALA A 339 -30.05 -3.41 30.61
CA ALA A 339 -30.87 -2.19 30.58
C ALA A 339 -31.43 -1.86 29.19
N ASN A 340 -30.87 -2.42 28.11
CA ASN A 340 -31.20 -2.03 26.72
C ASN A 340 -31.56 -3.22 25.83
N GLU A 341 -31.84 -4.40 26.40
CA GLU A 341 -31.95 -5.67 25.67
C GLU A 341 -32.92 -5.59 24.47
N GLU A 342 -34.13 -5.06 24.68
CA GLU A 342 -35.16 -4.97 23.63
C GLU A 342 -34.71 -4.08 22.46
N ALA A 343 -34.11 -2.92 22.77
CA ALA A 343 -33.61 -1.98 21.77
C ALA A 343 -32.42 -2.56 20.99
N ILE A 344 -31.47 -3.17 21.70
CA ILE A 344 -30.29 -3.83 21.11
C ILE A 344 -30.72 -4.96 20.17
N MET A 345 -31.67 -5.80 20.59
CA MET A 345 -32.17 -6.92 19.80
C MET A 345 -32.94 -6.47 18.56
N THR A 346 -33.73 -5.41 18.69
CA THR A 346 -34.45 -4.81 17.56
C THR A 346 -33.48 -4.27 16.52
N GLU A 347 -32.48 -3.51 16.94
CA GLU A 347 -31.46 -2.98 16.05
C GLU A 347 -30.58 -4.08 15.45
N ALA A 348 -30.21 -5.10 16.25
CA ALA A 348 -29.43 -6.24 15.77
C ALA A 348 -30.12 -6.99 14.63
N LYS A 349 -31.42 -7.27 14.79
CA LYS A 349 -32.25 -7.91 13.76
C LYS A 349 -32.34 -7.05 12.50
N ARG A 350 -32.51 -5.73 12.65
CA ARG A 350 -32.54 -4.79 11.52
C ARG A 350 -31.21 -4.78 10.75
N ARG A 351 -30.07 -4.70 11.45
CA ARG A 351 -28.73 -4.76 10.85
C ARG A 351 -28.48 -6.10 10.15
N LEU A 352 -28.92 -7.21 10.75
CA LEU A 352 -28.80 -8.54 10.16
C LEU A 352 -29.56 -8.63 8.83
N GLN A 353 -30.85 -8.26 8.83
CA GLN A 353 -31.68 -8.27 7.62
C GLN A 353 -31.05 -7.44 6.49
N LYS A 354 -30.55 -6.24 6.81
CA LYS A 354 -29.87 -5.38 5.84
C LYS A 354 -28.60 -6.03 5.27
N SER A 355 -27.80 -6.68 6.12
CA SER A 355 -26.58 -7.37 5.72
C SER A 355 -26.86 -8.58 4.82
N GLU A 356 -27.90 -9.36 5.12
CA GLU A 356 -28.32 -10.52 4.33
C GLU A 356 -28.85 -10.09 2.96
N ALA A 357 -29.64 -9.01 2.90
CA ALA A 357 -30.10 -8.43 1.64
C ALA A 357 -28.93 -7.93 0.78
N ALA A 358 -27.94 -7.26 1.38
CA ALA A 358 -26.74 -6.80 0.69
C ALA A 358 -25.90 -7.97 0.16
N TYR A 359 -25.74 -9.04 0.97
CA TYR A 359 -25.05 -10.26 0.58
C TYR A 359 -25.76 -10.95 -0.59
N ALA A 360 -27.09 -11.09 -0.55
CA ALA A 360 -27.87 -11.67 -1.63
C ALA A 360 -27.70 -10.88 -2.94
N LYS A 361 -27.71 -9.54 -2.87
CA LYS A 361 -27.46 -8.67 -4.04
C LYS A 361 -26.05 -8.86 -4.62
N LYS A 362 -25.02 -8.90 -3.77
CA LYS A 362 -23.63 -9.14 -4.20
C LYS A 362 -23.46 -10.53 -4.82
N LYS A 363 -24.07 -11.55 -4.22
CA LYS A 363 -24.05 -12.93 -4.74
C LYS A 363 -24.70 -13.00 -6.12
N ALA A 364 -25.88 -12.41 -6.29
CA ALA A 364 -26.55 -12.36 -7.59
C ALA A 364 -25.70 -11.67 -8.67
N ALA A 365 -25.07 -10.54 -8.35
CA ALA A 365 -24.16 -9.85 -9.28
C ALA A 365 -22.93 -10.71 -9.65
N ARG A 366 -22.33 -11.39 -8.67
CA ARG A 366 -21.21 -12.31 -8.89
C ARG A 366 -21.61 -13.50 -9.75
N ASP A 367 -22.79 -14.08 -9.52
CA ASP A 367 -23.31 -15.20 -10.27
C ASP A 367 -23.54 -14.79 -11.74
N ILE A 368 -24.06 -13.58 -11.99
CA ILE A 368 -24.20 -13.01 -13.36
C ILE A 368 -22.83 -12.86 -14.04
N ILE A 369 -21.85 -12.25 -13.36
CA ILE A 369 -20.50 -12.07 -13.93
C ILE A 369 -19.83 -13.41 -14.23
N THR A 370 -19.99 -14.38 -13.31
CA THR A 370 -19.44 -15.73 -13.49
C THR A 370 -20.08 -16.43 -14.67
N ALA A 371 -21.42 -16.34 -14.81
CA ALA A 371 -22.14 -16.90 -15.94
C ALA A 371 -21.70 -16.25 -17.28
N ALA A 372 -21.53 -14.93 -17.31
CA ALA A 372 -21.04 -14.21 -18.49
C ALA A 372 -19.63 -14.67 -18.90
N ARG A 373 -18.70 -14.80 -17.95
CA ARG A 373 -17.33 -15.27 -18.21
C ARG A 373 -17.30 -16.70 -18.73
N VAL A 374 -18.13 -17.59 -18.19
CA VAL A 374 -18.26 -18.97 -18.68
C VAL A 374 -18.83 -19.00 -20.10
N ALA A 375 -19.80 -18.14 -20.41
CA ALA A 375 -20.37 -18.03 -21.75
C ALA A 375 -19.33 -17.53 -22.78
N GLU A 376 -18.54 -16.51 -22.41
CA GLU A 376 -17.45 -15.97 -23.24
C GLU A 376 -16.37 -17.02 -23.51
N GLN A 377 -15.93 -17.77 -22.49
CA GLN A 377 -14.97 -18.87 -22.65
C GLN A 377 -15.50 -19.97 -23.58
N LYS A 378 -16.79 -20.34 -23.46
CA LYS A 378 -17.42 -21.31 -24.37
C LYS A 378 -17.48 -20.79 -25.80
N ALA A 379 -17.80 -19.49 -25.99
CA ALA A 379 -17.83 -18.87 -27.31
C ALA A 379 -16.43 -18.83 -27.96
N ALA A 380 -15.40 -18.42 -27.20
CA ALA A 380 -14.01 -18.42 -27.65
C ALA A 380 -13.51 -19.83 -28.02
N ALA A 381 -13.82 -20.84 -27.20
CA ALA A 381 -13.47 -22.23 -27.49
C ALA A 381 -14.17 -22.75 -28.76
N LYS A 382 -15.43 -22.36 -28.99
CA LYS A 382 -16.16 -22.70 -30.22
C LYS A 382 -15.55 -22.02 -31.45
N ALA A 383 -15.19 -20.74 -31.35
CA ALA A 383 -14.55 -19.99 -32.42
C ALA A 383 -13.18 -20.59 -32.80
N LEU A 384 -12.35 -20.95 -31.80
CA LEU A 384 -11.07 -21.60 -32.03
C LEU A 384 -11.21 -22.95 -32.76
N ARG A 385 -12.21 -23.77 -32.40
CA ARG A 385 -12.50 -25.04 -33.10
C ARG A 385 -12.95 -24.80 -34.54
N ALA A 386 -13.73 -23.76 -34.81
CA ALA A 386 -14.15 -23.39 -36.15
C ALA A 386 -12.96 -22.95 -37.02
N ALA A 387 -12.12 -22.05 -36.50
CA ALA A 387 -10.91 -21.58 -37.19
C ALA A 387 -9.93 -22.73 -37.49
N LYS A 388 -9.77 -23.68 -36.58
CA LYS A 388 -8.93 -24.87 -36.82
C LYS A 388 -9.45 -25.74 -37.96
N ARG A 389 -10.76 -25.96 -38.03
CA ARG A 389 -11.40 -26.72 -39.13
C ARG A 389 -11.25 -26.01 -40.48
N GLU A 390 -11.41 -24.70 -40.49
CA GLU A 390 -11.24 -23.89 -41.71
C GLU A 390 -9.79 -23.96 -42.20
N ALA A 391 -8.80 -23.81 -41.30
CA ALA A 391 -7.39 -23.95 -41.64
C ALA A 391 -7.04 -25.35 -42.19
N GLU A 392 -7.58 -26.41 -41.59
CA GLU A 392 -7.42 -27.79 -42.08
C GLU A 392 -8.02 -27.97 -43.50
N GLN A 393 -9.20 -27.40 -43.76
CA GLN A 393 -9.83 -27.42 -45.08
C GLN A 393 -9.03 -26.62 -46.12
N THR A 394 -8.53 -25.44 -45.77
CA THR A 394 -7.67 -24.64 -46.66
C THR A 394 -6.37 -25.37 -46.98
N ALA A 395 -5.73 -25.99 -45.99
CA ALA A 395 -4.52 -26.77 -46.18
C ALA A 395 -4.75 -27.97 -47.11
N ALA A 396 -5.85 -28.71 -46.90
CA ALA A 396 -6.23 -29.83 -47.76
C ALA A 396 -6.53 -29.39 -49.20
N ALA A 397 -7.22 -28.26 -49.38
CA ALA A 397 -7.49 -27.70 -50.70
C ALA A 397 -6.21 -27.23 -51.41
N SER A 398 -5.26 -26.64 -50.69
CA SER A 398 -3.96 -26.26 -51.24
C SER A 398 -3.15 -27.48 -51.68
N GLN A 399 -3.09 -28.53 -50.86
CA GLN A 399 -2.41 -29.78 -51.21
C GLN A 399 -3.02 -30.44 -52.45
N ALA A 400 -4.35 -30.45 -52.57
CA ALA A 400 -5.04 -30.98 -53.73
C ALA A 400 -4.73 -30.20 -55.02
N ARG A 401 -4.66 -28.86 -54.95
CA ARG A 401 -4.25 -28.01 -56.09
C ARG A 401 -2.81 -28.27 -56.50
N THR A 402 -1.88 -28.33 -55.56
CA THR A 402 -0.47 -28.62 -55.85
C THR A 402 -0.31 -29.99 -56.52
N GLN A 403 -1.05 -31.02 -56.07
CA GLN A 403 -1.03 -32.35 -56.70
C GLN A 403 -1.58 -32.31 -58.13
N GLN A 404 -2.66 -31.57 -58.40
CA GLN A 404 -3.19 -31.38 -59.75
C GLN A 404 -2.20 -30.66 -60.69
N GLU A 405 -1.53 -29.61 -60.21
CA GLU A 405 -0.53 -28.87 -61.00
C GLU A 405 0.71 -29.73 -61.30
N THR A 406 1.19 -30.51 -60.33
CA THR A 406 2.31 -31.45 -60.55
C THR A 406 1.96 -32.61 -61.47
N GLY A 407 0.69 -33.05 -61.49
CA GLY A 407 0.22 -34.11 -62.38
C GLY A 407 0.02 -33.65 -63.84
N GLN A 408 -0.29 -32.37 -64.07
CA GLN A 408 -0.40 -31.81 -65.43
C GLN A 408 0.96 -31.52 -66.08
N ASN A 409 2.00 -31.21 -65.29
CA ASN A 409 3.36 -30.97 -65.79
C ASN A 409 4.17 -32.24 -66.11
N GLN A 410 3.61 -33.44 -65.95
CA GLN A 410 4.28 -34.71 -66.30
C GLN A 410 4.00 -35.21 -67.74
N TRP A 411 3.25 -34.45 -68.55
CA TRP A 411 2.90 -34.80 -69.93
C TRP A 411 3.29 -33.74 -70.98
N ILE A 412 4.34 -32.97 -70.71
CA ILE A 412 5.04 -32.09 -71.69
C ILE A 412 6.53 -32.40 -71.59
#